data_AF-A0AAV9K8Q7-F1
#
_entry.id   AF-A0AAV9K8Q7-F1
#
_cell.length_a   1.000
_cell.length_b   1.000
_cell.length_c   1.000
_cell.angle_alpha   90.00
_cell.angle_beta   90.00
_cell.angle_gamma   90.00
#
_symmetry.space_group_name_H-M   'P 1'
#
loop_
_entity.id
_entity.type
_entity.pdbx_description
1 polymer ?
#
loop_
_entity_poly.entity_id
_entity_poly.type
_entity_poly.pdbx_seq_one_letter_code
_entity_poly.pdbx_strand_id
1 'polypeptide(L)'
;MRKKTIENFREYTSRWREQVARVKPPMKESEMIDVFLQAQEPNYFHYLLFVVGKTFAKVIKIGEMMENGIKSRKIVSQAALKATTQVIKNGSKNLGGKKMKKDVANVVSGTQKYPRGPVYKYAPP
;
A
#
# COMPACT_ATOMS: atom_id res chain seq x y z
N MET A 1 14.55 14.08 14.26
CA MET A 1 14.85 12.85 15.04
C MET A 1 13.88 11.75 14.64
N ARG A 2 14.36 10.60 14.15
CA ARG A 2 13.48 9.48 13.76
C ARG A 2 13.00 8.64 14.95
N LYS A 3 11.80 8.05 14.81
CA LYS A 3 11.27 7.07 15.76
C LYS A 3 12.10 5.78 15.70
N LYS A 4 12.50 5.26 16.86
CA LYS A 4 13.17 3.97 17.03
C LYS A 4 12.16 2.84 16.93
N THR A 5 12.59 1.66 16.53
CA THR A 5 11.73 0.48 16.40
C THR A 5 11.17 -0.02 17.74
N ILE A 6 11.98 0.08 18.80
CA ILE A 6 11.63 -0.41 20.15
C ILE A 6 10.81 0.59 20.97
N GLU A 7 10.82 1.87 20.62
CA GLU A 7 10.10 2.89 21.40
C GLU A 7 8.64 2.99 20.93
N ASN A 8 7.73 3.20 21.88
CA ASN A 8 6.34 3.50 21.53
C ASN A 8 6.17 4.97 21.09
N PHE A 9 5.02 5.29 20.51
CA PHE A 9 4.76 6.64 19.99
C PHE A 9 4.86 7.71 21.09
N ARG A 10 4.37 7.43 22.30
CA ARG A 10 4.39 8.37 23.42
C ARG A 10 5.82 8.71 23.86
N GLU A 11 6.69 7.70 24.02
CA GLU A 11 8.12 7.88 24.32
C GLU A 11 8.81 8.71 23.25
N TYR A 12 8.57 8.39 21.99
CA TYR A 12 9.12 9.15 20.86
C TYR A 12 8.71 10.63 20.91
N THR A 13 7.43 10.91 21.13
CA THR A 13 6.92 12.30 21.12
C THR A 13 7.48 13.13 22.27
N SER A 14 7.66 12.53 23.44
CA SER A 14 8.31 13.19 24.57
C SER A 14 9.76 13.54 24.25
N ARG A 15 10.53 12.58 23.73
CA ARG A 15 11.92 12.77 23.33
C ARG A 15 12.06 13.82 22.22
N TRP A 16 11.15 13.80 21.25
CA TRP A 16 11.13 14.78 20.16
C TRP A 16 10.83 16.20 20.69
N ARG A 17 9.83 16.35 21.57
CA ARG A 17 9.51 17.65 22.20
C ARG A 17 10.67 18.21 22.99
N GLU A 18 11.37 17.37 23.75
CA GLU A 18 12.55 17.80 24.50
C GLU A 18 13.65 18.35 23.59
N GLN A 19 13.83 17.77 22.40
CA GLN A 19 14.79 18.28 21.42
C GLN A 19 14.35 19.60 20.80
N VAL A 20 13.08 19.72 20.42
CA VAL A 20 12.55 20.96 19.82
C VAL A 20 12.55 22.12 20.81
N ALA A 21 12.31 21.86 22.10
CA ALA A 21 12.41 22.86 23.17
C ALA A 21 13.81 23.50 23.31
N ARG A 22 14.86 22.83 22.79
CA ARG A 22 16.25 23.33 22.83
C ARG A 22 16.59 24.22 21.63
N VAL A 23 15.74 24.26 20.59
CA VAL A 23 16.00 25.03 19.36
C VAL A 23 15.73 26.52 19.58
N LYS A 24 16.65 27.36 19.08
CA LYS A 24 16.53 28.82 19.08
C LYS A 24 16.70 29.38 17.67
N PRO A 25 15.79 30.24 17.20
CA PRO A 25 14.53 30.65 17.84
C PRO A 25 13.52 29.48 17.94
N PRO A 26 12.49 29.58 18.79
CA PRO A 26 11.44 28.56 18.86
C PRO A 26 10.76 28.35 17.50
N MET A 27 10.55 27.09 17.12
CA MET A 27 9.88 26.75 15.86
C MET A 27 8.40 27.13 15.88
N LYS A 28 7.89 27.51 14.72
CA LYS A 28 6.44 27.72 14.53
C LYS A 28 5.70 26.39 14.50
N GLU A 29 4.40 26.40 14.77
CA GLU A 29 3.60 25.17 14.83
C GLU A 29 3.59 24.39 13.50
N SER A 30 3.50 25.09 12.37
CA SER A 30 3.58 24.46 11.04
C SER A 30 4.92 23.76 10.82
N GLU A 31 6.02 24.42 11.19
CA GLU A 31 7.37 23.88 11.08
C GLU A 31 7.56 22.66 12.00
N MET A 32 7.01 22.71 13.22
CA MET A 32 7.01 21.57 14.12
C MET A 32 6.30 20.36 13.51
N ILE A 33 5.14 20.57 12.90
CA ILE A 33 4.37 19.51 12.22
C ILE A 33 5.18 18.95 11.04
N ASP A 34 5.74 19.81 10.19
CA ASP A 34 6.51 19.41 9.02
C ASP A 34 7.73 18.56 9.40
N VAL A 35 8.54 19.04 10.35
CA VAL A 35 9.73 18.33 10.83
C VAL A 35 9.36 17.03 11.55
N PHE A 36 8.26 17.00 12.30
CA PHE A 36 7.77 15.80 12.97
C PHE A 36 7.38 14.71 11.96
N LEU A 37 6.67 15.09 10.90
CA LEU A 37 6.20 14.19 9.85
C LEU A 37 7.35 13.69 8.97
N GLN A 38 8.28 14.57 8.59
CA GLN A 38 9.50 14.18 7.84
C GLN A 38 10.35 13.18 8.60
N ALA A 39 10.36 13.25 9.93
CA ALA A 39 11.11 12.33 10.77
C ALA A 39 10.44 10.97 10.96
N GLN A 40 9.23 10.78 10.44
CA GLN A 40 8.62 9.47 10.39
C GLN A 40 9.10 8.66 9.17
N GLU A 41 8.66 7.40 9.04
CA GLU A 41 9.03 6.55 7.89
C GLU A 41 8.61 7.18 6.54
N PRO A 42 9.08 6.69 5.38
CA PRO A 42 8.88 7.38 4.09
C PRO A 42 7.45 7.35 3.51
N ASN A 43 6.46 6.78 4.20
CA ASN A 43 5.13 6.54 3.65
C ASN A 43 4.02 7.49 4.16
N TYR A 44 4.38 8.74 4.51
CA TYR A 44 3.53 9.58 5.37
C TYR A 44 2.62 10.58 4.63
N PHE A 45 2.50 10.44 3.30
CA PHE A 45 1.61 11.29 2.50
C PHE A 45 0.15 11.26 2.97
N HIS A 46 -0.35 10.09 3.39
CA HIS A 46 -1.71 9.98 3.93
C HIS A 46 -1.87 10.67 5.29
N TYR A 47 -0.80 10.76 6.09
CA TYR A 47 -0.82 11.52 7.35
C TYR A 47 -0.81 13.03 7.08
N LEU A 48 -0.10 13.50 6.06
CA LEU A 48 -0.11 14.91 5.66
C LEU A 48 -1.53 15.40 5.36
N LEU A 49 -2.33 14.63 4.62
CA LEU A 49 -3.75 14.94 4.37
C LEU A 49 -4.58 15.02 5.65
N PHE A 50 -4.28 14.16 6.64
CA PHE A 50 -5.04 14.09 7.89
C PHE A 50 -4.69 15.20 8.89
N VAL A 51 -3.50 15.79 8.77
CA VAL A 51 -2.95 16.79 9.70
C VAL A 51 -2.96 18.22 9.15
N VAL A 52 -3.36 18.45 7.89
CA VAL A 52 -3.55 19.80 7.33
C VAL A 52 -4.49 20.62 8.23
N GLY A 53 -4.04 21.82 8.62
CA GLY A 53 -4.80 22.75 9.47
C GLY A 53 -5.04 22.26 10.90
N LYS A 54 -4.33 21.22 11.36
CA LYS A 54 -4.41 20.75 12.75
C LYS A 54 -3.28 21.36 13.57
N THR A 55 -3.56 21.61 14.85
CA THR A 55 -2.55 21.92 15.86
C THR A 55 -1.65 20.71 16.11
N PHE A 56 -0.39 20.92 16.50
CA PHE A 56 0.56 19.86 16.83
C PHE A 56 0.00 18.87 17.87
N ALA A 57 -0.69 19.36 18.90
CA ALA A 57 -1.32 18.49 19.90
C ALA A 57 -2.35 17.50 19.30
N LYS A 58 -3.12 17.93 18.29
CA LYS A 58 -4.06 17.06 17.56
C LYS A 58 -3.30 16.03 16.72
N VAL A 59 -2.20 16.41 16.08
CA VAL A 59 -1.33 15.50 15.32
C VAL A 59 -0.78 14.38 16.21
N ILE A 60 -0.36 14.70 17.43
CA ILE A 60 0.12 13.72 18.41
C ILE A 60 -1.00 12.73 18.77
N LYS A 61 -2.19 13.22 19.10
CA LYS A 61 -3.35 12.36 19.44
C LYS A 61 -3.71 11.41 18.30
N ILE A 62 -3.68 11.93 17.07
CA ILE A 62 -3.89 11.16 15.84
C ILE A 62 -2.87 10.02 15.71
N GLY A 63 -1.58 10.30 15.93
CA GLY A 63 -0.53 9.30 15.84
C GLY A 63 -0.65 8.21 16.92
N GLU A 64 -1.00 8.59 18.15
CA GLU A 64 -1.30 7.63 19.23
C GLU A 64 -2.48 6.71 18.87
N MET A 65 -3.56 7.27 18.34
CA MET A 65 -4.73 6.50 17.91
C MET A 65 -4.35 5.50 16.81
N MET A 66 -3.51 5.89 15.86
CA MET A 66 -3.07 4.99 14.78
C MET A 66 -2.14 3.88 15.27
N GLU A 67 -1.18 4.17 16.14
CA GLU A 67 -0.32 3.13 16.73
C GLU A 67 -1.17 2.12 17.52
N ASN A 68 -2.16 2.59 18.30
CA ASN A 68 -3.08 1.74 19.04
C ASN A 68 -4.01 0.93 18.13
N GLY A 69 -4.52 1.54 17.06
CA GLY A 69 -5.34 0.86 16.05
C GLY A 69 -4.59 -0.27 15.35
N ILE A 70 -3.32 -0.06 15.03
CA ILE A 70 -2.44 -1.09 14.44
C ILE A 70 -2.16 -2.20 15.45
N LYS A 71 -1.76 -1.86 16.68
CA LYS A 71 -1.50 -2.84 17.75
C LYS A 71 -2.72 -3.70 18.05
N SER A 72 -3.91 -3.09 18.05
CA SER A 72 -5.19 -3.79 18.26
C SER A 72 -5.76 -4.49 17.02
N ARG A 73 -5.01 -4.50 15.91
CA ARG A 73 -5.44 -5.08 14.61
C ARG A 73 -6.74 -4.49 14.04
N LYS A 74 -7.19 -3.35 14.56
CA LYS A 74 -8.35 -2.60 14.04
C LYS A 74 -8.00 -1.79 12.79
N ILE A 75 -6.71 -1.47 12.61
CA ILE A 75 -6.17 -0.78 11.44
C ILE A 75 -5.07 -1.67 10.85
N VAL A 76 -5.13 -1.91 9.54
CA VAL A 76 -4.09 -2.67 8.83
C VAL A 76 -2.88 -1.76 8.64
N SER A 77 -1.69 -2.23 9.03
CA SER A 77 -0.46 -1.48 8.82
C SER A 77 -0.07 -1.46 7.34
N GLN A 78 0.57 -0.38 6.89
CA GLN A 78 0.99 -0.29 5.50
C GLN A 78 2.06 -1.35 5.14
N ALA A 79 2.87 -1.76 6.11
CA ALA A 79 3.81 -2.88 5.92
C ALA A 79 3.07 -4.18 5.60
N ALA A 80 1.95 -4.47 6.30
CA ALA A 80 1.11 -5.62 6.01
C ALA A 80 0.48 -5.53 4.61
N LEU A 81 -0.05 -4.37 4.22
CA LEU A 81 -0.59 -4.15 2.87
C LEU A 81 0.46 -4.37 1.77
N LYS A 82 1.68 -3.87 1.97
CA LYS A 82 2.80 -4.06 1.05
C LYS A 82 3.19 -5.54 0.96
N ALA A 83 3.24 -6.25 2.08
CA ALA A 83 3.53 -7.69 2.11
C ALA A 83 2.49 -8.49 1.33
N THR A 84 1.19 -8.23 1.55
CA THR A 84 0.10 -8.88 0.80
C THR A 84 0.21 -8.60 -0.70
N THR A 85 0.47 -7.35 -1.09
CA THR A 85 0.64 -6.98 -2.50
C THR A 85 1.81 -7.73 -3.14
N GLN A 86 2.95 -7.87 -2.45
CA GLN A 86 4.10 -8.62 -2.96
C GLN A 86 3.79 -10.12 -3.12
N VAL A 87 3.07 -10.72 -2.18
CA VAL A 87 2.65 -12.13 -2.26
C VAL A 87 1.77 -12.35 -3.51
N ILE A 88 0.80 -11.47 -3.76
CA ILE A 88 -0.07 -11.56 -4.95
C ILE A 88 0.74 -11.40 -6.24
N LYS A 89 1.64 -10.41 -6.29
CA LYS A 89 2.49 -10.15 -7.46
C LYS A 89 3.43 -11.32 -7.76
N ASN A 90 3.95 -11.97 -6.73
CA ASN A 90 4.88 -13.09 -6.87
C ASN A 90 4.16 -14.42 -7.14
N GLY A 91 2.95 -14.62 -6.60
CA GLY A 91 2.10 -15.78 -6.89
C GLY A 91 1.63 -15.83 -8.35
N SER A 92 1.51 -14.67 -9.01
CA SER A 92 1.15 -14.58 -10.44
C SER A 92 2.25 -15.05 -11.41
N LYS A 93 3.51 -15.20 -10.97
CA LYS A 93 4.61 -15.62 -11.87
C LYS A 93 4.57 -17.11 -12.24
N ASN A 94 3.67 -17.91 -11.65
CA ASN A 94 3.66 -19.37 -11.81
C ASN A 94 2.43 -19.95 -12.55
N LEU A 95 1.60 -19.12 -13.20
CA LEU A 95 0.46 -19.61 -14.01
C LEU A 95 0.74 -19.62 -15.53
N GLY A 96 2.01 -19.73 -15.92
CA GLY A 96 2.43 -19.83 -17.32
C GLY A 96 2.79 -21.26 -17.72
N GLY A 97 1.86 -21.98 -18.36
CA GLY A 97 2.21 -23.06 -19.27
C GLY A 97 1.86 -24.49 -18.86
N LYS A 98 0.57 -24.80 -18.61
CA LYS A 98 0.08 -26.17 -18.82
C LYS A 98 0.05 -26.43 -20.34
N LYS A 99 1.18 -26.84 -20.89
CA LYS A 99 1.31 -27.30 -22.28
C LYS A 99 0.51 -28.60 -22.41
N MET A 100 -0.72 -28.55 -22.90
CA MET A 100 -1.39 -29.75 -23.41
C MET A 100 -0.58 -30.23 -24.62
N LYS A 101 0.11 -31.37 -24.47
CA LYS A 101 0.67 -32.10 -25.61
C LYS A 101 -0.50 -32.60 -26.45
N LYS A 102 -0.60 -32.08 -27.67
CA LYS A 102 -1.42 -32.68 -28.74
C LYS A 102 -0.54 -33.72 -29.40
N ASP A 103 -0.76 -34.99 -29.08
CA ASP A 103 -0.19 -36.09 -29.86
C ASP A 103 -1.12 -36.32 -31.07
N VAL A 104 -0.60 -35.98 -32.25
CA VAL A 104 -1.21 -36.23 -33.55
C VAL A 104 -0.64 -37.55 -34.06
N ALA A 105 -1.51 -38.53 -34.35
CA ALA A 105 -1.50 -39.34 -35.58
C ALA A 105 -2.35 -40.60 -35.41
N ASN A 106 -3.54 -40.61 -36.01
CA ASN A 106 -3.93 -41.60 -37.01
C ASN A 106 -5.38 -41.38 -37.43
N VAL A 107 -5.63 -41.48 -38.74
CA VAL A 107 -6.80 -42.10 -39.39
C VAL A 107 -6.94 -41.50 -40.80
N VAL A 108 -6.46 -42.30 -41.76
CA VAL A 108 -7.11 -42.75 -43.00
C VAL A 108 -8.04 -41.77 -43.75
N SER A 109 -7.72 -41.62 -45.03
CA SER A 109 -8.45 -40.96 -46.12
C SER A 109 -9.95 -41.27 -46.21
N GLY A 110 -10.76 -40.28 -46.58
CA GLY A 110 -12.10 -40.51 -47.14
C GLY A 110 -13.07 -39.33 -47.07
N THR A 111 -13.14 -38.54 -48.16
CA THR A 111 -14.32 -37.85 -48.72
C THR A 111 -15.20 -36.91 -47.87
N GLN A 112 -15.15 -35.62 -48.23
CA GLN A 112 -16.28 -34.74 -48.61
C GLN A 112 -17.58 -34.73 -47.75
N LYS A 113 -17.93 -33.56 -47.17
CA LYS A 113 -19.22 -32.82 -47.34
C LYS A 113 -19.34 -31.62 -46.37
N TYR A 114 -19.56 -30.43 -46.92
CA TYR A 114 -20.05 -29.19 -46.26
C TYR A 114 -21.60 -29.28 -46.08
N PRO A 115 -22.31 -28.47 -45.23
CA PRO A 115 -22.13 -27.02 -45.13
C PRO A 115 -22.34 -26.30 -43.78
N ARG A 116 -21.94 -25.02 -43.87
CA ARG A 116 -21.89 -23.90 -42.91
C ARG A 116 -23.23 -23.57 -42.25
N GLY A 117 -23.19 -23.26 -40.94
CA GLY A 117 -24.25 -22.53 -40.22
C GLY A 117 -24.05 -20.99 -40.26
N PRO A 118 -25.10 -20.19 -39.99
CA PRO A 118 -25.18 -18.80 -40.43
C PRO A 118 -24.42 -17.81 -39.53
N VAL A 119 -23.78 -16.84 -40.17
CA VAL A 119 -23.10 -15.69 -39.55
C VAL A 119 -24.11 -14.56 -39.38
N TYR A 120 -24.40 -14.16 -38.14
CA TYR A 120 -25.14 -12.92 -37.87
C TYR A 120 -24.17 -11.73 -37.96
N LYS A 121 -24.43 -10.83 -38.92
CA LYS A 121 -23.73 -9.55 -39.07
C LYS A 121 -24.51 -8.47 -38.31
N TYR A 122 -23.82 -7.72 -37.45
CA TYR A 122 -24.28 -6.39 -37.02
C TYR A 122 -23.36 -5.35 -37.65
N ALA A 123 -23.97 -4.34 -38.28
CA ALA A 123 -23.30 -3.14 -38.78
C ALA A 123 -23.67 -1.95 -37.88
N PRO A 124 -22.70 -1.12 -37.46
CA PRO A 124 -22.96 0.19 -36.86
C PRO A 124 -22.85 1.32 -37.92
N PRO A 125 -23.32 2.54 -37.59
CA PRO A 125 -23.91 3.51 -38.53
C PRO A 125 -22.93 4.24 -39.45
#